data_AF-A0A3B9WYP8-F1
#
_entry.id   AF-A0A3B9WYP8-F1
#
_cell.length_a   1.000
_cell.length_b   1.000
_cell.length_c   1.000
_cell.angle_alpha   90.00
_cell.angle_beta   90.00
_cell.angle_gamma   90.00
#
_symmetry.space_group_name_H-M   'P 1'
#
loop_
_entity.id
_entity.type
_entity.pdbx_description
1 polymer ?
#
loop_
_entity_poly.entity_id
_entity_poly.type
_entity_poly.pdbx_seq_one_letter_code
_entity_poly.pdbx_strand_id
1 'polypeptide(L)' 'MPVIVIILAILFATLIIGIPLIEKYSKEKSSEELHKITRYMTPLMMILLIAAAFRYFIS' A
#
# COMPACT_ATOMS: atom_id res chain seq x y z
N MET A 1 -16.07 -16.51 -12.36
CA MET A 1 -14.83 -17.07 -12.95
C MET A 1 -13.99 -16.06 -13.74
N PRO A 2 -14.49 -15.27 -14.70
CA PRO A 2 -13.64 -14.36 -15.47
C PRO A 2 -13.06 -13.20 -14.64
N VAL A 3 -13.82 -12.69 -13.66
CA VAL A 3 -13.39 -11.56 -12.81
C VAL A 3 -12.14 -11.89 -11.98
N ILE A 4 -12.04 -13.10 -11.42
CA ILE A 4 -10.87 -13.54 -10.63
C ILE A 4 -9.61 -13.59 -11.49
N VAL A 5 -9.73 -14.12 -12.71
CA VAL A 5 -8.62 -14.18 -13.66
C VAL A 5 -8.17 -12.77 -14.06
N ILE A 6 -9.11 -11.84 -14.26
CA ILE A 6 -8.82 -10.43 -14.56
C ILE A 6 -8.09 -9.76 -13.37
N ILE A 7 -8.57 -9.94 -12.14
CA ILE A 7 -7.90 -9.38 -10.95
C ILE A 7 -6.48 -9.92 -10.84
N LEU A 8 -6.29 -11.23 -11.00
CA LEU A 8 -4.96 -11.84 -10.96
C LEU A 8 -4.04 -11.30 -12.06
N ALA A 9 -4.54 -11.15 -13.29
CA ALA A 9 -3.76 -10.60 -14.39
C ALA A 9 -3.34 -9.15 -14.14
N ILE A 10 -4.24 -8.32 -13.59
CA ILE A 10 -3.94 -6.92 -13.22
C ILE A 10 -2.91 -6.88 -12.10
N LEU A 11 -3.06 -7.70 -11.06
CA LEU A 11 -2.08 -7.79 -9.98
C LEU A 11 -0.70 -8.19 -10.51
N PHE A 12 -0.63 -9.19 -11.41
CA PHE A 12 0.62 -9.62 -12.03
C PHE A 12 1.26 -8.52 -12.89
N ALA A 13 0.47 -7.87 -13.73
CA ALA A 13 0.93 -6.75 -14.54
C ALA A 13 1.43 -5.59 -13.65
N THR A 14 0.78 -5.35 -12.52
CA THR A 14 1.17 -4.32 -11.56
C THR A 14 2.51 -4.65 -10.90
N LEU A 15 2.80 -5.91 -10.61
CA LEU A 15 4.13 -6.30 -10.11
C LEU A 15 5.19 -6.12 -11.20
N ILE A 16 4.92 -6.60 -12.42
CA ILE A 16 5.88 -6.54 -13.53
C ILE A 16 6.19 -5.09 -13.96
N ILE A 17 5.20 -4.22 -13.99
CA ILE A 17 5.37 -2.81 -14.42
C ILE A 17 5.70 -1.91 -13.23
N GLY A 18 5.03 -2.12 -12.09
CA GLY A 18 5.15 -1.27 -10.92
C GLY A 18 6.51 -1.37 -10.23
N ILE A 19 7.08 -2.58 -10.12
CA ILE A 19 8.43 -2.77 -9.54
C ILE A 19 9.49 -1.95 -10.29
N PRO A 20 9.69 -2.11 -11.62
CA PRO A 20 10.70 -1.34 -12.33
C PRO A 20 10.39 0.16 -12.37
N LEU A 21 9.12 0.56 -12.29
CA LEU A 21 8.76 1.97 -12.14
C LEU A 21 9.24 2.52 -10.79
N ILE A 22 8.99 1.79 -9.70
CA ILE A 22 9.44 2.18 -8.37
C ILE A 22 10.96 2.21 -8.33
N GLU A 23 11.65 1.22 -8.87
CA GLU A 23 13.12 1.22 -8.93
C GLU A 23 13.68 2.39 -9.74
N LYS A 24 13.05 2.73 -10.88
CA LYS A 24 13.51 3.82 -11.76
C LYS A 24 13.24 5.22 -11.20
N TYR A 25 12.13 5.42 -10.52
CA TYR A 25 11.68 6.74 -10.07
C TYR A 25 11.80 6.97 -8.56
N SER A 26 12.01 5.92 -7.76
CA SER A 26 12.28 6.07 -6.33
C SER A 26 13.70 6.58 -6.15
N LYS A 27 13.83 7.70 -5.45
CA LYS A 27 15.13 8.10 -4.91
C LYS A 27 15.51 7.09 -3.82
N GLU A 28 16.78 6.69 -3.77
CA GLU A 28 17.31 5.96 -2.62
C GLU A 28 17.08 6.81 -1.37
N LYS A 29 16.15 6.37 -0.53
CA LYS A 29 15.88 7.04 0.75
C LYS A 29 16.89 6.51 1.76
N SER A 30 17.51 7.42 2.50
CA SER A 30 18.39 7.01 3.59
C SER A 30 17.58 6.26 4.65
N SER A 31 18.24 5.37 5.39
CA SER A 31 17.61 4.64 6.51
C SER A 31 16.94 5.59 7.53
N GLU A 32 17.47 6.81 7.66
CA GLU A 32 16.91 7.84 8.54
C GLU A 32 15.60 8.45 8.00
N GLU A 33 15.54 8.73 6.69
CA GLU A 33 14.32 9.21 6.04
C GLU A 33 13.21 8.15 6.06
N LEU A 34 13.58 6.89 5.81
CA LEU A 34 12.65 5.76 5.94
C LEU A 34 12.14 5.62 7.38
N HIS A 35 13.01 5.73 8.38
CA HIS A 35 12.61 5.66 9.78
C HIS A 35 11.63 6.78 10.15
N LYS A 36 11.87 8.03 9.69
CA LYS A 36 10.97 9.16 9.91
C LYS A 36 9.58 8.89 9.33
N ILE A 37 9.49 8.32 8.12
CA ILE A 37 8.22 7.98 7.47
C ILE A 37 7.53 6.82 8.20
N THR A 38 8.25 5.74 8.47
CA THR A 38 7.72 4.53 9.10
C THR A 38 7.19 4.80 10.51
N ARG A 39 7.78 5.75 11.25
CA ARG A 39 7.30 6.16 12.58
C ARG A 39 5.84 6.61 12.58
N TYR A 40 5.36 7.22 11.50
CA TYR A 40 3.96 7.66 11.39
C TYR A 40 3.04 6.56 10.84
N MET A 41 3.57 5.50 10.22
CA MET A 41 2.74 4.43 9.68
C MET A 41 1.93 3.70 10.76
N THR A 42 2.55 3.35 11.88
CA THR A 42 1.88 2.65 12.98
C THR A 42 0.69 3.44 13.56
N PRO A 43 0.83 4.71 13.97
CA PRO A 43 -0.31 5.46 14.50
C PRO A 43 -1.37 5.73 13.43
N LEU A 44 -0.99 6.04 12.19
CA LEU A 44 -1.96 6.24 11.09
C LEU A 44 -2.75 4.97 10.79
N MET A 45 -2.10 3.80 10.84
CA MET A 45 -2.77 2.52 10.65
C MET A 45 -3.78 2.23 11.77
N MET A 46 -3.44 2.54 13.02
CA MET A 46 -4.37 2.42 14.14
C MET A 46 -5.60 3.32 13.96
N ILE A 47 -5.40 4.57 13.51
CA ILE A 47 -6.50 5.50 13.20
C ILE A 47 -7.39 4.93 12.08
N LEU A 48 -6.79 4.40 11.01
CA LEU A 48 -7.54 3.79 9.91
C LEU A 48 -8.36 2.58 10.36
N LEU A 49 -7.80 1.72 11.20
CA LEU A 49 -8.51 0.56 11.75
C LEU A 49 -9.69 0.99 12.61
N ILE A 50 -9.51 1.99 13.48
CA ILE A 50 -10.59 2.56 14.28
C ILE A 50 -11.66 3.16 13.38
N ALA A 51 -11.29 3.97 12.39
CA ALA A 51 -12.24 4.57 11.44
C ALA A 51 -13.01 3.51 10.64
N ALA A 52 -12.35 2.43 10.20
CA ALA A 52 -12.99 1.31 9.52
C ALA A 52 -13.97 0.56 10.44
N ALA A 53 -13.59 0.33 11.71
CA ALA A 53 -14.48 -0.26 12.70
C ALA A 53 -15.71 0.62 12.94
N PHE A 54 -15.53 1.92 13.16
CA PHE A 54 -16.64 2.87 13.28
C PHE A 54 -17.56 2.85 12.07
N ARG A 55 -16.99 2.86 10.85
CA ARG A 55 -17.78 2.76 9.62
C ARG A 55 -18.59 1.46 9.56
N TYR A 56 -18.02 0.34 9.98
CA TYR A 56 -18.71 -0.96 10.01
C TYR A 56 -19.84 -1.01 11.06
N PHE A 57 -19.73 -0.29 12.18
CA PHE A 57 -20.77 -0.26 13.20
C PHE A 57 -21.87 0.79 12.92
N ILE A 58 -21.57 1.84 12.16
CA ILE A 58 -22.51 2.93 11.84
C ILE A 58 -23.27 2.68 10.52
N SER A 59 -22.70 1.92 9.59
CA SER A 59 -23.29 1.57 8.27
C SER A 59 -23.62 0.09 8.19
#